data_AF-A0A1E5K7C5-F1
#
_entry.id   AF-A0A1E5K7C5-F1
#
_cell.length_a   1.000
_cell.length_b   1.000
_cell.length_c   1.000
_cell.angle_alpha   90.00
_cell.angle_beta   90.00
_cell.angle_gamma   90.00
#
_symmetry.space_group_name_H-M   'P 1'
#
loop_
_entity.id
_entity.type
_entity.pdbx_description
1 polymer ?
#
loop_
_entity_poly.entity_id
_entity_poly.type
_entity_poly.pdbx_seq_one_letter_code
_entity_poly.pdbx_strand_id
1 'polypeptide(L)'
;MANRKKNVTRLDSNYMQQHDVYIERQKRKKQRLVRRLVLFGVVIAIAFGSMTAYHVNQRATQSDKLEEYQQLEEELVQLKNQESNLEKEIKLLQDEDYVLDIARTNYFFSKEGEKIFKLPDEDPSY
;
A
#
# COMPACT_ATOMS: atom_id res chain seq x y z
N MET A 1 -36.22 -10.06 -47.04
CA MET A 1 -36.03 -11.38 -46.39
C MET A 1 -37.14 -12.31 -46.82
N ALA A 2 -36.79 -13.48 -47.39
CA ALA A 2 -37.73 -14.38 -48.06
C ALA A 2 -38.72 -15.02 -47.07
N ASN A 3 -40.01 -14.88 -47.35
CA ASN A 3 -41.11 -15.46 -46.58
C ASN A 3 -41.24 -16.96 -46.96
N ARG A 4 -40.74 -17.86 -46.10
CA ARG A 4 -40.91 -19.31 -46.30
C ARG A 4 -42.38 -19.68 -46.05
N LYS A 5 -43.16 -19.76 -47.12
CA LYS A 5 -44.53 -20.28 -47.11
C LYS A 5 -44.47 -21.75 -46.65
N LYS A 6 -45.16 -22.07 -45.55
CA LYS A 6 -45.20 -23.43 -44.99
C LYS A 6 -46.13 -24.29 -45.85
N ASN A 7 -45.61 -25.37 -46.44
CA ASN A 7 -46.34 -26.27 -47.35
C ASN A 7 -47.18 -27.35 -46.65
N VAL A 8 -47.42 -27.23 -45.33
CA VAL A 8 -48.17 -28.23 -44.56
C VAL A 8 -49.12 -27.52 -43.61
N THR A 9 -50.40 -27.87 -43.69
CA THR A 9 -51.47 -27.35 -42.83
C THR A 9 -51.44 -28.06 -41.48
N ARG A 10 -51.54 -27.31 -40.38
CA ARG A 10 -51.59 -27.88 -39.03
C ARG A 10 -52.92 -28.61 -38.84
N LEU A 11 -52.90 -29.75 -38.14
CA LEU A 11 -54.10 -30.47 -37.75
C LEU A 11 -54.89 -29.64 -36.73
N ASP A 12 -56.12 -29.26 -37.08
CA ASP A 12 -57.04 -28.59 -36.15
C ASP A 12 -57.72 -29.66 -35.28
N SER A 13 -57.17 -29.86 -34.09
CA SER A 13 -57.65 -30.86 -33.13
C SER A 13 -57.44 -30.37 -31.70
N ASN A 14 -58.39 -30.70 -30.82
CA ASN A 14 -58.32 -30.41 -29.39
C ASN A 14 -57.03 -30.97 -28.75
N TYR A 15 -56.56 -32.13 -29.23
CA TYR A 15 -55.28 -32.71 -28.80
C TYR A 15 -54.08 -31.82 -29.15
N MET A 16 -54.04 -31.28 -30.38
CA MET A 16 -52.95 -30.39 -30.82
C MET A 16 -52.95 -29.09 -30.03
N GLN A 17 -54.13 -28.54 -29.70
CA GLN A 17 -54.25 -27.36 -28.87
C GLN A 17 -53.75 -27.60 -27.43
N GLN A 18 -54.08 -28.75 -26.84
CA GLN A 18 -53.59 -29.13 -25.50
C GLN A 18 -52.07 -29.33 -25.49
N HIS A 19 -51.52 -29.96 -26.53
CA HIS A 19 -50.08 -30.14 -26.69
C HIS A 19 -49.35 -28.80 -26.85
N ASP A 20 -49.84 -27.89 -27.68
CA ASP A 20 -49.25 -26.56 -27.86
C ASP A 20 -49.24 -25.77 -26.53
N VAL A 21 -50.34 -25.84 -25.76
CA VAL A 21 -50.41 -25.25 -24.41
C VAL A 21 -49.39 -25.89 -23.46
N TYR A 22 -49.19 -27.21 -23.50
CA TYR A 22 -48.16 -27.89 -22.71
C TYR A 22 -46.75 -27.40 -23.06
N ILE A 23 -46.40 -27.35 -24.35
CA ILE A 23 -45.10 -26.89 -24.83
C ILE A 23 -44.86 -25.42 -24.44
N GLU A 24 -45.87 -24.56 -24.57
CA GLU A 24 -45.77 -23.17 -24.12
C GLU A 24 -45.52 -23.06 -22.62
N ARG A 25 -46.22 -23.85 -21.79
CA ARG A 25 -45.99 -23.87 -20.33
C ARG A 25 -44.54 -24.27 -20.02
N GLN A 26 -44.01 -25.30 -20.68
CA GLN A 26 -42.62 -25.73 -20.49
C GLN A 26 -41.62 -24.64 -20.92
N LYS A 27 -41.85 -23.98 -22.05
CA LYS A 27 -41.03 -22.87 -22.53
C LYS A 27 -41.04 -21.70 -21.54
N ARG A 28 -42.21 -21.32 -21.01
CA ARG A 28 -42.36 -20.27 -19.99
C ARG A 28 -41.63 -20.64 -18.69
N LYS A 29 -41.71 -21.90 -18.24
CA LYS A 29 -40.95 -22.39 -17.07
C LYS A 29 -39.44 -22.27 -17.28
N LYS A 30 -38.92 -22.73 -18.44
CA LYS A 30 -37.49 -22.62 -18.79
C LYS A 30 -37.03 -21.17 -18.86
N GLN A 31 -37.81 -20.28 -19.48
CA GLN A 31 -37.49 -18.85 -19.55
C GLN A 31 -37.43 -18.19 -18.16
N ARG A 32 -38.36 -18.53 -17.25
CA ARG A 32 -38.33 -18.03 -15.86
C ARG A 32 -37.08 -18.51 -15.12
N LEU A 33 -36.72 -19.78 -15.28
CA LEU A 33 -35.50 -20.33 -14.68
C LEU A 33 -34.24 -19.61 -15.19
N VAL A 34 -34.10 -19.48 -16.51
CA VAL A 34 -32.94 -18.78 -17.11
C VAL A 34 -32.87 -17.33 -16.65
N ARG A 35 -33.99 -16.60 -16.61
CA ARG A 35 -34.02 -15.23 -16.08
C ARG A 35 -33.54 -15.15 -14.63
N ARG A 36 -33.97 -16.09 -13.78
CA ARG A 36 -33.52 -16.16 -12.38
C ARG A 36 -32.03 -16.45 -12.28
N LEU A 37 -31.51 -17.38 -13.08
CA LEU A 37 -30.09 -17.73 -13.12
C LEU A 37 -29.23 -16.56 -13.61
N VAL A 38 -29.66 -15.84 -14.64
CA VAL A 38 -28.97 -14.63 -15.12
C VAL A 38 -28.93 -13.56 -14.04
N LEU A 39 -30.04 -13.32 -13.35
CA LEU A 39 -30.10 -12.37 -12.22
C LEU A 39 -29.09 -12.75 -11.12
N PHE A 40 -29.03 -14.02 -10.73
CA PHE A 40 -28.01 -14.50 -9.80
C PHE A 40 -26.59 -14.32 -10.33
N GLY A 41 -26.35 -14.63 -11.60
CA GLY A 41 -25.05 -14.44 -12.24
C GLY A 41 -24.60 -12.98 -12.22
N VAL A 42 -25.51 -12.03 -12.47
CA VAL A 42 -25.23 -10.59 -12.38
C VAL A 42 -24.87 -10.19 -10.95
N VAL A 43 -25.63 -10.64 -9.95
CA VAL A 43 -25.33 -10.35 -8.53
C VAL A 43 -23.95 -10.88 -8.14
N ILE A 44 -23.64 -12.11 -8.54
CA ILE A 44 -22.33 -12.74 -8.29
C ILE A 44 -21.23 -11.94 -9.00
N ALA A 45 -21.42 -11.56 -10.27
CA ALA A 45 -20.43 -10.79 -11.02
C ALA A 45 -20.16 -9.42 -10.38
N ILE A 46 -21.19 -8.75 -9.87
CA ILE A 46 -21.04 -7.48 -9.13
C ILE A 46 -20.26 -7.72 -7.82
N ALA A 47 -20.63 -8.74 -7.05
CA ALA A 47 -19.98 -9.03 -5.77
C ALA A 47 -18.50 -9.42 -5.95
N PHE A 48 -18.19 -10.29 -6.93
CA PHE A 48 -16.80 -10.64 -7.23
C PHE A 48 -16.04 -9.46 -7.83
N GLY A 49 -16.66 -8.69 -8.74
CA GLY A 49 -16.04 -7.51 -9.34
C GLY A 49 -15.71 -6.42 -8.32
N SER A 50 -16.59 -6.17 -7.35
CA SER A 50 -16.31 -5.22 -6.27
C SER A 50 -15.24 -5.73 -5.32
N MET A 51 -15.26 -7.02 -4.98
CA MET A 51 -14.28 -7.66 -4.11
C MET A 51 -12.87 -7.65 -4.73
N THR A 52 -12.74 -7.96 -6.03
CA THR A 52 -11.45 -7.93 -6.72
C THR A 52 -10.93 -6.50 -6.85
N ALA A 53 -11.78 -5.53 -7.22
CA ALA A 53 -11.40 -4.13 -7.27
C ALA A 53 -10.93 -3.61 -5.92
N TYR A 54 -11.64 -3.93 -4.83
CA TYR A 54 -11.24 -3.58 -3.48
C TYR A 54 -9.87 -4.17 -3.12
N HIS A 55 -9.66 -5.46 -3.37
CA HIS A 55 -8.39 -6.12 -3.07
C HIS A 55 -7.21 -5.59 -3.88
N VAL A 56 -7.40 -5.18 -5.14
CA VAL A 56 -6.33 -4.60 -5.96
C VAL A 56 -5.92 -3.23 -5.41
N ASN A 57 -6.88 -2.36 -5.09
CA ASN A 57 -6.60 -1.05 -4.49
C ASN A 57 -5.90 -1.19 -3.13
N GLN A 58 -6.33 -2.16 -2.31
CA GLN A 58 -5.73 -2.42 -0.99
C GLN A 58 -4.26 -2.88 -1.06
N ARG A 59 -3.83 -3.50 -2.17
CA ARG A 59 -2.42 -3.96 -2.33
C ARG A 59 -1.47 -2.80 -2.60
N ALA A 60 -1.86 -1.86 -3.47
CA ALA A 60 -1.05 -0.67 -3.74
C ALA A 60 -0.88 0.19 -2.48
N THR A 61 -1.97 0.42 -1.73
CA THR A 61 -1.88 1.17 -0.48
C THR A 61 -1.05 0.47 0.61
N GLN A 62 -0.89 -0.85 0.56
CA GLN A 62 -0.06 -1.58 1.53
C GLN A 62 1.43 -1.52 1.23
N SER A 63 1.84 -1.55 -0.05
CA SER A 63 3.26 -1.41 -0.40
C SER A 63 3.78 -0.04 -0.01
N ASP A 64 3.04 1.00 -0.33
CA ASP A 64 3.46 2.39 -0.11
C ASP A 64 3.60 2.67 1.39
N LYS A 65 2.67 2.14 2.20
CA LYS A 65 2.74 2.23 3.67
C LYS A 65 3.92 1.47 4.27
N LEU A 66 4.32 0.35 3.67
CA LEU A 66 5.45 -0.43 4.16
C LEU A 66 6.78 0.30 3.88
N GLU A 67 6.91 0.89 2.70
CA GLU A 67 8.07 1.70 2.34
C GLU A 67 8.17 2.95 3.23
N GLU A 68 7.06 3.68 3.39
CA GLU A 68 6.99 4.85 4.28
C GLU A 68 7.35 4.46 5.73
N TYR A 69 6.83 3.33 6.23
CA TYR A 69 7.16 2.82 7.55
C TYR A 69 8.66 2.53 7.71
N GLN A 70 9.29 1.90 6.72
CA GLN A 70 10.73 1.59 6.75
C GLN A 70 11.58 2.86 6.76
N GLN A 71 11.22 3.85 5.94
CA GLN A 71 11.91 5.15 5.90
C GLN A 71 11.81 5.87 7.26
N LEU A 72 10.61 5.91 7.84
CA LEU A 72 10.39 6.54 9.14
C LEU A 72 11.13 5.82 10.28
N GLU A 73 11.23 4.49 10.22
CA GLU A 73 11.97 3.72 11.21
C GLU A 73 13.49 3.96 11.11
N GLU A 74 14.02 4.09 9.89
CA GLU A 74 15.43 4.48 9.69
C GLU A 74 15.70 5.90 10.19
N GLU A 75 14.83 6.86 9.88
CA GLU A 75 14.93 8.24 10.35
C GLU A 75 14.88 8.30 11.89
N LEU A 76 14.00 7.54 12.52
CA LEU A 76 13.90 7.45 13.98
C LEU A 76 15.20 6.94 14.60
N VAL A 77 15.81 5.89 14.02
CA VAL A 77 17.11 5.37 14.49
C VAL A 77 18.21 6.42 14.35
N GLN A 78 18.26 7.13 13.23
CA GLN A 78 19.23 8.21 13.01
C GLN A 78 19.06 9.33 14.04
N LEU A 79 17.83 9.79 14.28
CA LEU A 79 17.51 10.83 15.25
C LEU A 79 17.88 10.41 16.68
N LYS A 80 17.61 9.17 17.08
CA LYS A 80 18.02 8.65 18.40
C LYS A 80 19.54 8.60 18.58
N ASN A 81 20.27 8.23 17.53
CA ASN A 81 21.73 8.24 17.57
C ASN A 81 22.27 9.67 17.68
N GLN A 82 21.68 10.62 16.94
CA GLN A 82 22.01 12.04 17.05
C GLN A 82 21.72 12.57 18.46
N GLU A 83 20.56 12.28 19.00
CA GLU A 83 20.17 12.64 20.37
C GLU A 83 21.20 12.12 21.38
N SER A 84 21.56 10.83 21.31
CA SER A 84 22.54 10.23 22.23
C SER A 84 23.94 10.87 22.11
N ASN A 85 24.37 11.18 20.87
CA ASN A 85 25.65 11.86 20.64
C ASN A 85 25.64 13.27 21.22
N LEU A 86 24.56 14.03 20.99
CA LEU A 86 24.39 15.38 21.53
C LEU A 86 24.34 15.37 23.06
N GLU A 87 23.65 14.41 23.69
CA GLU A 87 23.64 14.26 25.15
C GLU A 87 25.03 13.97 25.70
N LYS A 88 25.82 13.14 25.00
CA LYS A 88 27.21 12.86 25.38
C LYS A 88 28.07 14.12 25.25
N GLU A 89 27.92 14.86 24.17
CA GLU A 89 28.63 16.12 23.94
C GLU A 89 28.27 17.15 25.01
N ILE A 90 27.00 17.31 25.36
CA ILE A 90 26.56 18.18 26.46
C ILE A 90 27.26 17.80 27.77
N LYS A 91 27.34 16.50 28.10
CA LYS A 91 28.03 16.04 29.32
C LYS A 91 29.52 16.36 29.29
N LEU A 92 30.18 16.16 28.16
CA LEU A 92 31.59 16.50 27.99
C LEU A 92 31.82 18.01 28.11
N LEU A 93 30.97 18.83 27.51
CA LEU A 93 31.09 20.29 27.57
C LEU A 93 30.75 20.87 28.95
N GLN A 94 30.08 20.11 29.82
CA GLN A 94 29.89 20.46 31.23
C GLN A 94 31.10 20.09 32.10
N ASP A 95 32.02 19.26 31.59
CA ASP A 95 33.25 18.87 32.28
C ASP A 95 34.35 19.92 32.05
N GLU A 96 34.79 20.57 33.13
CA GLU A 96 35.79 21.64 33.09
C GLU A 96 37.14 21.16 32.54
N ASP A 97 37.56 19.92 32.85
CA ASP A 97 38.83 19.38 32.39
C ASP A 97 38.79 19.15 30.87
N TYR A 98 37.67 18.65 30.35
CA TYR A 98 37.47 18.47 28.90
C TYR A 98 37.46 19.82 28.15
N VAL A 99 36.77 20.82 28.68
CA VAL A 99 36.74 22.17 28.09
C VAL A 99 38.12 22.82 28.13
N LEU A 100 38.87 22.62 29.22
CA LEU A 100 40.24 23.12 29.35
C LEU A 100 41.19 22.46 28.35
N ASP A 101 41.00 21.17 28.05
CA ASP A 101 41.75 20.44 27.03
C ASP A 101 41.49 20.98 25.62
N ILE A 102 40.22 21.27 25.30
CA ILE A 102 39.85 21.98 24.07
C ILE A 102 40.52 23.36 24.01
N ALA A 103 40.50 24.12 25.11
CA ALA A 103 41.12 25.44 25.16
C ALA A 103 42.65 25.37 24.95
N ARG A 104 43.31 24.36 25.53
CA ARG A 104 44.75 24.12 25.34
C ARG A 104 45.08 23.72 23.91
N THR A 105 44.36 22.75 23.37
CA THR A 105 44.63 22.15 22.06
C THR A 105 44.28 23.10 20.91
N ASN A 106 43.09 23.71 20.96
CA ASN A 106 42.57 24.49 19.84
C ASN A 106 42.86 25.99 19.95
N TYR A 107 43.12 26.49 21.16
CA TYR A 107 43.28 27.92 21.42
C TYR A 107 44.58 28.29 22.12
N PHE A 108 45.50 27.34 22.34
CA PHE A 108 46.77 27.57 23.03
C PHE A 108 46.58 28.26 24.39
N PHE A 109 45.54 27.87 25.14
CA PHE A 109 45.31 28.38 26.48
C PHE A 109 46.33 27.81 27.47
N SER A 110 46.92 28.66 28.31
CA SER A 110 47.82 28.25 29.40
C SER A 110 47.60 29.09 30.65
N LYS A 111 47.83 28.51 31.82
CA LYS A 111 47.77 29.23 33.10
C LYS A 111 49.05 30.03 33.34
N GLU A 112 49.01 30.93 34.32
CA GLU A 112 50.16 31.76 34.68
C GLU A 112 51.34 30.88 35.12
N GLY A 113 52.50 31.08 34.48
CA GLY A 113 53.72 30.30 34.72
C GLY A 113 53.93 29.10 33.79
N GLU A 114 52.93 28.71 32.99
CA GLU A 114 53.07 27.65 31.96
C GLU A 114 53.73 28.21 30.67
N LYS A 115 54.49 27.39 29.94
CA LYS A 115 55.12 27.75 28.66
C LYS A 115 54.58 26.87 27.54
N ILE A 116 54.18 27.49 26.43
CA ILE A 116 53.67 26.82 25.24
C ILE A 116 54.77 26.72 24.19
N PHE A 117 55.01 25.52 23.68
CA PHE A 117 55.96 25.28 22.58
C PHE A 117 55.18 24.86 21.33
N LYS A 118 55.29 25.63 20.25
CA LYS A 118 54.75 25.26 18.94
C LYS A 118 55.80 24.52 18.14
N LEU A 119 55.46 23.31 17.70
CA LEU A 119 56.26 22.57 16.73
C LEU A 119 55.96 23.10 15.32
N PRO A 120 56.97 23.27 14.46
CA PRO A 120 56.79 23.91 13.15
C PRO A 120 55.94 23.12 12.14
N ASP A 121 55.66 21.83 12.40
CA ASP A 121 54.99 20.92 11.46
C ASP A 121 53.63 20.37 11.93
N GLU A 122 53.08 20.87 13.04
CA GLU A 122 51.73 20.47 13.49
C GLU A 122 50.73 21.59 13.18
N ASP A 123 50.04 21.46 12.05
CA ASP A 123 48.86 22.26 11.76
C ASP A 123 47.72 21.88 12.74
N PRO A 124 46.89 22.86 13.16
CA PRO A 124 45.76 22.57 14.04
C PRO A 124 44.81 21.58 13.37
N SER A 125 44.42 20.51 14.08
CA SER A 125 43.43 19.54 13.62
C SER A 125 42.03 20.16 13.72
N TYR A 126 41.63 20.92 12.69
CA TYR A 126 40.24 21.30 12.46
C TYR A 126 39.48 20.20 11.74
#